data_AF-A0A223HZ09-F1
#
_entry.id   AF-A0A223HZ09-F1
#
_cell.length_a   1.000
_cell.length_b   1.000
_cell.length_c   1.000
_cell.angle_alpha   90.00
_cell.angle_beta   90.00
_cell.angle_gamma   90.00
#
_symmetry.space_group_name_H-M   'P 1'
#
loop_
_entity.id
_entity.type
_entity.pdbx_description
1 polymer ?
#
loop_
_entity_poly.entity_id
_entity_poly.type
_entity_poly.pdbx_seq_one_letter_code
_entity_poly.pdbx_strand_id
1 'polypeptide(L)'
;MEAQAFAAYFLMPIGIFEKHLELEENDYELSQDFGVTLELVKFRKDLTKALIDSGEYNLLVYSLYFRNDNTQDNIIEPDNIYSHPDNLYKECYL
;
A
#
# COMPACT_ATOMS: atom_id res chain seq x y z
N MET A 1 7.62 -17.82 -0.88
CA MET A 1 7.32 -16.43 -1.31
C MET A 1 6.22 -15.81 -0.44
N GLU A 2 5.12 -16.51 -0.17
CA GLU A 2 3.99 -15.99 0.62
C GLU A 2 4.38 -15.52 2.03
N ALA A 3 5.18 -16.30 2.77
CA ALA A 3 5.65 -15.90 4.11
C ALA A 3 6.50 -14.62 4.10
N GLN A 4 7.27 -14.38 3.03
CA GLN A 4 8.11 -13.19 2.88
C GLN A 4 7.25 -11.96 2.55
N ALA A 5 6.24 -12.11 1.69
CA ALA A 5 5.27 -11.05 1.43
C ALA A 5 4.47 -10.70 2.69
N PHE A 6 4.02 -11.71 3.44
CA PHE A 6 3.39 -11.51 4.74
C PHE A 6 4.28 -10.73 5.70
N ALA A 7 5.54 -11.15 5.88
CA ALA A 7 6.48 -10.46 6.75
C ALA A 7 6.76 -9.01 6.30
N ALA A 8 6.87 -8.78 5.00
CA ALA A 8 7.07 -7.44 4.44
C ALA A 8 5.89 -6.52 4.76
N TYR A 9 4.65 -6.96 4.57
CA TYR A 9 3.48 -6.16 4.92
C TYR A 9 3.28 -5.99 6.43
N PHE A 10 3.67 -7.00 7.22
CA PHE A 10 3.60 -6.92 8.68
C PHE A 10 4.58 -5.87 9.24
N LEU A 11 5.81 -5.87 8.73
CA LEU A 11 6.88 -4.96 9.19
C LEU A 11 6.78 -3.56 8.56
N MET A 12 6.27 -3.46 7.34
CA MET A 12 6.09 -2.21 6.60
C MET A 12 4.63 -2.09 6.13
N PRO A 13 3.73 -1.62 7.02
CA PRO A 13 2.30 -1.62 6.75
C PRO A 13 1.92 -0.76 5.54
N ILE A 14 0.89 -1.21 4.82
CA ILE A 14 0.30 -0.48 3.69
C ILE A 14 -0.24 0.86 4.19
N GLY A 15 -0.07 1.93 3.42
CA GLY A 15 -0.45 3.30 3.77
C GLY A 15 0.53 4.01 4.71
N ILE A 16 1.34 3.27 5.50
CA ILE A 16 2.44 3.84 6.28
C ILE A 16 3.70 3.85 5.43
N PHE A 17 4.07 2.71 4.85
CA PHE A 17 5.24 2.58 3.99
C PHE A 17 5.19 3.52 2.79
N GLU A 18 4.03 3.65 2.15
CA GLU A 18 3.87 4.55 1.00
C GLU A 18 3.97 6.03 1.37
N LYS A 19 3.59 6.43 2.59
CA LYS A 19 3.84 7.80 3.09
C LYS A 19 5.32 8.10 3.29
N HIS A 20 6.10 7.12 3.72
CA HIS A 20 7.57 7.28 3.79
C HIS A 20 8.19 7.41 2.39
N LEU A 21 7.64 6.71 1.38
CA LEU A 21 8.07 6.89 -0.01
C LEU A 21 7.74 8.28 -0.58
N GLU A 22 6.61 8.88 -0.19
CA GLU A 22 6.24 10.26 -0.56
C GLU A 22 7.22 11.31 -0.02
N LEU A 23 7.94 11.01 1.07
CA LEU A 23 8.95 11.89 1.67
C LEU A 23 10.30 11.83 0.94
N GLU A 24 10.38 11.14 -0.21
CA GLU A 24 11.60 10.91 -1.00
C GLU A 24 12.72 10.22 -0.21
N GLU A 25 12.37 9.45 0.83
CA GLU A 25 13.34 8.67 1.59
C GLU A 25 14.00 7.61 0.70
N ASN A 26 15.32 7.52 0.77
CA ASN A 26 16.06 6.51 0.02
C ASN A 26 15.97 5.13 0.70
N ASP A 27 16.31 4.06 -0.03
CA ASP A 27 16.21 2.68 0.48
C ASP A 27 16.94 2.46 1.82
N TYR A 28 18.03 3.20 2.07
CA TYR A 28 18.78 3.11 3.33
C TYR A 28 18.03 3.75 4.49
N GLU A 29 17.46 4.93 4.30
CA GLU A 29 16.64 5.60 5.32
C GLU A 29 15.42 4.75 5.69
N LEU A 30 14.70 4.25 4.68
CA LEU A 30 13.59 3.30 4.88
C LEU A 30 14.01 2.07 5.67
N SER A 31 15.21 1.53 5.42
CA SER A 31 15.71 0.37 6.16
C SER A 31 15.96 0.67 7.63
N GLN A 32 16.41 1.89 7.95
CA GLN A 32 16.63 2.32 9.33
C GLN A 32 15.31 2.57 10.04
N ASP A 33 14.38 3.28 9.41
CA ASP A 33 13.12 3.69 10.02
C ASP A 33 12.21 2.50 10.35
N PHE A 34 12.16 1.52 9.45
CA PHE A 34 11.40 0.29 9.66
C PHE A 34 12.20 -0.82 10.37
N GLY A 35 13.51 -0.62 10.61
CA GLY A 35 14.37 -1.61 11.27
C GLY A 35 14.50 -2.92 10.49
N VAL A 36 14.57 -2.85 9.16
CA VAL A 36 14.59 -4.01 8.25
C VAL A 36 15.82 -4.01 7.34
N THR A 37 16.03 -5.09 6.60
CA THR A 37 17.13 -5.15 5.62
C THR A 37 16.79 -4.38 4.36
N LEU A 38 17.82 -3.84 3.68
CA LEU A 38 17.68 -3.20 2.36
C LEU A 38 16.99 -4.09 1.32
N GLU A 39 17.27 -5.40 1.37
CA GLU A 39 16.63 -6.38 0.49
C GLU A 39 15.12 -6.44 0.72
N LEU A 40 14.68 -6.40 1.98
CA LEU A 40 13.27 -6.43 2.31
C LEU A 40 12.56 -5.12 1.89
N VAL A 41 13.24 -3.96 2.00
CA VAL A 41 12.71 -2.68 1.49
C VAL A 41 12.47 -2.76 -0.02
N LYS A 42 13.46 -3.23 -0.78
CA LYS A 42 13.34 -3.39 -2.25
C LYS A 42 12.21 -4.35 -2.61
N PHE A 43 12.15 -5.48 -1.93
CA PHE A 43 11.05 -6.43 -2.10
C PHE A 43 9.68 -5.82 -1.77
N ARG A 44 9.58 -5.00 -0.72
CA ARG A 44 8.34 -4.29 -0.36
C ARG A 44 7.94 -3.26 -1.43
N LYS A 45 8.89 -2.57 -2.05
CA LYS A 45 8.65 -1.65 -3.19
C LYS A 45 8.13 -2.40 -4.40
N ASP A 46 8.70 -3.55 -4.73
CA ASP A 46 8.20 -4.41 -5.82
C ASP A 46 6.75 -4.87 -5.56
N LEU A 47 6.43 -5.24 -4.31
CA LEU A 47 5.07 -5.58 -3.90
C LEU A 47 4.10 -4.40 -4.02
N THR A 48 4.51 -3.20 -3.59
CA THR A 48 3.68 -1.99 -3.76
C THR A 48 3.43 -1.72 -5.24
N LYS A 49 4.47 -1.77 -6.07
CA LYS A 49 4.35 -1.56 -7.50
C LYS A 49 3.37 -2.55 -8.14
N ALA A 50 3.50 -3.83 -7.82
CA ALA A 50 2.59 -4.86 -8.33
C ALA A 50 1.13 -4.62 -7.89
N LEU A 51 0.92 -4.15 -6.66
CA LEU A 51 -0.41 -3.85 -6.10
C LEU A 51 -1.04 -2.59 -6.72
N ILE A 52 -0.23 -1.59 -7.06
CA ILE A 52 -0.68 -0.40 -7.80
C ILE A 52 -1.00 -0.76 -9.24
N ASP A 53 -0.13 -1.53 -9.91
CA ASP A 53 -0.31 -1.95 -11.30
C ASP A 53 -1.55 -2.84 -11.48
N SER A 54 -1.95 -3.58 -10.45
CA SER A 54 -3.19 -4.37 -10.46
C SER A 54 -4.46 -3.53 -10.23
N GLY A 55 -4.33 -2.27 -9.82
CA GLY A 55 -5.45 -1.40 -9.45
C GLY A 55 -6.06 -1.69 -8.08
N GLU A 56 -5.51 -2.66 -7.34
CA GLU A 56 -6.07 -3.12 -6.05
C GLU A 56 -5.63 -2.25 -4.87
N TYR A 57 -4.57 -1.45 -5.03
CA TYR A 57 -4.02 -0.62 -3.95
C TYR A 57 -5.07 0.27 -3.29
N ASN A 58 -5.84 1.03 -4.09
CA ASN A 58 -6.85 1.95 -3.57
C ASN A 58 -7.99 1.22 -2.85
N LEU A 59 -8.44 0.08 -3.39
CA LEU A 59 -9.46 -0.77 -2.75
C LEU A 59 -8.97 -1.25 -1.39
N LEU A 60 -7.72 -1.68 -1.33
CA LEU A 60 -7.14 -2.25 -0.13
C LEU A 60 -6.91 -1.19 0.96
N VAL A 61 -6.34 -0.02 0.60
CA VAL A 61 -6.23 1.13 1.51
C VAL A 61 -7.60 1.56 2.03
N TYR A 62 -8.61 1.65 1.14
CA TYR A 62 -9.98 1.96 1.55
C TYR A 62 -10.50 0.95 2.59
N SER A 63 -10.33 -0.35 2.31
CA SER A 63 -10.79 -1.42 3.18
C SER A 63 -10.10 -1.46 4.55
N LEU A 64 -8.84 -1.03 4.63
CA LEU A 64 -8.05 -1.04 5.87
C LEU A 64 -8.35 0.16 6.77
N TYR A 65 -8.60 1.33 6.18
CA TYR A 65 -8.64 2.60 6.94
C TYR A 65 -10.00 3.27 6.98
N PHE A 66 -10.92 2.93 6.07
CA PHE A 66 -12.23 3.59 5.93
C PHE A 66 -13.40 2.65 6.17
N ARG A 67 -13.14 1.36 6.39
CA ARG A 67 -14.15 0.39 6.82
C ARG A 67 -14.42 0.54 8.33
N ASN A 68 -15.18 1.56 8.72
CA ASN A 68 -15.71 1.70 10.07
C ASN A 68 -17.21 1.37 10.11
N ASP A 69 -17.54 0.36 10.91
CA ASP A 69 -18.78 0.02 11.61
C ASP A 69 -19.96 0.98 11.42
N ASN A 70 -20.83 0.71 10.44
CA ASN A 70 -22.27 0.95 10.55
C ASN A 70 -23.02 -0.05 9.66
N THR A 71 -23.59 -1.06 10.32
CA THR A 71 -24.93 -1.60 10.07
C THR A 71 -25.43 -1.76 8.62
N GLN A 72 -25.68 -3.02 8.28
CA GLN A 72 -26.76 -3.53 7.41
C GLN A 72 -26.57 -3.42 5.89
N ASP A 73 -26.42 -4.62 5.29
CA ASP A 73 -26.82 -5.02 3.94
C ASP A 73 -27.19 -3.88 2.99
N ASN A 74 -26.21 -3.32 2.30
CA ASN A 74 -26.44 -2.78 0.97
C ASN A 74 -25.33 -3.31 0.07
N ILE A 75 -25.76 -4.11 -0.90
CA ILE A 75 -24.94 -4.63 -2.00
C ILE A 75 -24.28 -3.42 -2.66
N ILE A 76 -22.97 -3.27 -2.47
CA ILE A 76 -22.19 -2.25 -3.17
C ILE A 76 -21.89 -2.83 -4.55
N GLU A 77 -22.59 -2.32 -5.57
CA GLU A 77 -22.27 -2.65 -6.95
C GLU A 77 -20.86 -2.13 -7.30
N PRO A 78 -20.03 -2.93 -8.00
CA PRO A 78 -18.62 -2.63 -8.25
C PRO A 78 -18.37 -1.36 -9.08
N ASP A 79 -19.41 -0.82 -9.72
CA ASP A 79 -19.28 0.27 -10.69
C ASP A 79 -19.14 1.67 -10.05
N ASN A 80 -19.38 1.81 -8.74
CA ASN A 80 -19.34 3.11 -8.05
C ASN A 80 -17.97 3.50 -7.45
N ILE A 81 -16.93 2.68 -7.65
CA ILE A 81 -15.58 2.92 -7.10
C ILE A 81 -14.72 3.76 -8.08
N TYR A 82 -15.14 3.89 -9.33
CA TYR A 82 -14.37 4.58 -10.39
C TYR A 82 -14.45 6.12 -10.36
N SER A 83 -15.13 6.72 -9.37
CA SER A 83 -15.46 8.16 -9.40
C SER A 83 -14.55 9.08 -8.57
N HIS A 84 -13.38 8.62 -8.10
CA HIS A 84 -12.35 9.52 -7.56
C HIS A 84 -11.03 9.35 -8.31
N PRO A 85 -10.79 10.17 -9.34
CA PRO A 85 -9.48 10.27 -9.95
C PRO A 85 -8.67 11.24 -9.10
N ASP A 86 -7.68 10.73 -8.41
CA ASP A 86 -6.30 11.24 -8.54
C ASP A 86 -5.41 10.19 -7.90
N ASN A 87 -4.69 9.47 -8.76
CA ASN A 87 -3.76 8.43 -8.39
C ASN A 87 -2.51 9.11 -7.82
N LEU A 88 -2.61 9.65 -6.60
CA LEU A 88 -1.57 10.45 -5.93
C LEU A 88 -0.23 9.69 -5.85
N TYR A 89 -0.31 8.36 -5.87
CA TYR A 89 0.81 7.44 -5.77
C TYR A 89 1.51 7.16 -7.10
N LYS A 90 1.05 7.67 -8.25
CA LYS A 90 1.71 7.36 -9.53
C LYS A 90 3.07 8.04 -9.70
N GLU A 91 3.31 9.15 -9.00
CA GLU A 91 4.54 9.94 -9.11
C GLU A 91 5.65 9.50 -8.14
N CYS A 92 5.32 8.76 -7.08
CA CYS A 92 6.29 8.36 -6.04
C CYS A 92 7.15 7.13 -6.40
N TYR A 93 6.94 6.52 -7.57
CA TYR A 93 7.62 5.26 -7.96
C TYR A 93 8.38 5.34 -9.29
N LEU A 94 8.66 6.55 -9.79
CA LEU A 94 9.54 6.80 -10.95
C LEU A 94 10.85 7.46 -10.53
#